data_AF-A0A3P1S5W5-F1
#
_entry.id   AF-A0A3P1S5W5-F1
#
_cell.length_a   1.000
_cell.length_b   1.000
_cell.length_c   1.000
_cell.angle_alpha   90.00
_cell.angle_beta   90.00
_cell.angle_gamma   90.00
#
_symmetry.space_group_name_H-M   'P 1'
#
loop_
_entity.id
_entity.type
_entity.pdbx_description
1 polymer ?
#
loop_
_entity_poly.entity_id
_entity_poly.type
_entity_poly.pdbx_seq_one_letter_code
_entity_poly.pdbx_strand_id
1 'polypeptide(L)'
;MNKFLRVIFILLILAMLGAATIQIFQPQLLGNESIYGLAPYWQREIGFWNLAILPLVIAANMKYDWFYLRMTLLALILGGLGFGTNHLLGYLEKANQANLLGWIENYLLVFCWIIGWGLEYRKRQKSDEEAV
;
A
#
# COMPACT_ATOMS: atom_id res chain seq x y z
N MET A 1 13.18 2.22 -12.10
CA MET A 1 12.84 1.97 -10.69
C MET A 1 14.00 1.30 -10.00
N ASN A 2 14.38 1.81 -8.83
CA ASN A 2 15.44 1.29 -8.00
C ASN A 2 15.03 -0.04 -7.37
N LYS A 3 16.04 -0.83 -6.98
CA LYS A 3 15.84 -2.17 -6.44
C LYS A 3 14.99 -2.15 -5.16
N PHE A 4 15.14 -1.11 -4.34
CA PHE A 4 14.39 -0.96 -3.09
C PHE A 4 12.87 -0.85 -3.36
N LEU A 5 12.44 0.09 -4.21
CA LEU A 5 11.02 0.22 -4.60
C LEU A 5 10.48 -1.07 -5.25
N ARG A 6 11.29 -1.75 -6.07
CA ARG A 6 10.90 -3.03 -6.68
C ARG A 6 10.57 -4.08 -5.62
N VAL A 7 11.40 -4.22 -4.60
CA VAL A 7 11.15 -5.15 -3.48
C VAL A 7 9.89 -4.74 -2.71
N ILE A 8 9.75 -3.44 -2.38
CA ILE A 8 8.57 -2.94 -1.67
C ILE A 8 7.28 -3.19 -2.46
N PHE A 9 7.30 -2.99 -3.78
CA PHE A 9 6.13 -3.25 -4.62
C PHE A 9 5.79 -4.75 -4.73
N ILE A 10 6.79 -5.64 -4.74
CA ILE A 10 6.54 -7.09 -4.69
C ILE A 10 5.87 -7.48 -3.36
N LEU A 11 6.37 -6.96 -2.24
CA LEU A 11 5.77 -7.19 -0.92
C LEU A 11 4.33 -6.66 -0.87
N LEU A 12 4.10 -5.47 -1.42
CA LEU A 12 2.77 -4.87 -1.54
C LEU A 12 1.82 -5.77 -2.36
N ILE A 13 2.26 -6.28 -3.51
CA ILE A 13 1.44 -7.17 -4.35
C ILE A 13 1.00 -8.41 -3.56
N LEU A 14 1.93 -9.04 -2.83
CA LEU A 14 1.62 -10.21 -1.99
C LEU A 14 0.63 -9.86 -0.87
N ALA A 15 0.86 -8.75 -0.18
CA ALA A 15 -0.02 -8.28 0.90
C ALA A 15 -1.44 -7.97 0.38
N MET A 16 -1.56 -7.24 -0.73
CA MET A 16 -2.85 -6.87 -1.32
C MET A 16 -3.61 -8.08 -1.89
N LEU A 17 -2.92 -9.06 -2.48
CA LEU A 17 -3.54 -10.31 -2.93
C LEU A 17 -4.06 -11.15 -1.75
N GLY A 18 -3.26 -11.26 -0.68
CA GLY A 18 -3.67 -11.95 0.54
C GLY A 18 -4.86 -11.26 1.20
N ALA A 19 -4.78 -9.94 1.40
CA ALA A 19 -5.85 -9.13 1.94
C ALA A 19 -7.13 -9.24 1.10
N ALA A 20 -7.04 -9.07 -0.22
CA ALA A 20 -8.20 -9.18 -1.12
C ALA A 20 -8.86 -10.56 -1.04
N THR A 21 -8.08 -11.63 -0.97
CA THR A 21 -8.59 -13.01 -0.84
C THR A 21 -9.37 -13.18 0.46
N ILE A 22 -8.80 -12.76 1.59
CA ILE A 22 -9.48 -12.84 2.88
C ILE A 22 -10.72 -11.95 2.88
N GLN A 23 -10.63 -10.71 2.41
CA GLN A 23 -11.74 -9.75 2.37
C GLN A 23 -12.93 -10.22 1.51
N ILE A 24 -12.65 -10.87 0.38
CA ILE A 24 -13.70 -11.33 -0.55
C ILE A 24 -14.36 -12.61 -0.05
N PHE A 25 -13.56 -13.59 0.36
CA PHE A 25 -14.05 -14.95 0.65
C PHE A 25 -14.24 -15.21 2.14
N GLN A 26 -13.46 -14.57 3.00
CA GLN A 26 -13.46 -14.74 4.45
C GLN A 26 -13.44 -13.42 5.26
N PRO A 27 -14.41 -12.50 5.04
CA PRO A 27 -14.41 -11.18 5.66
C PRO A 27 -14.53 -11.18 7.19
N GLN A 28 -14.97 -12.29 7.78
CA GLN A 28 -15.10 -12.51 9.22
C GLN A 28 -13.74 -12.54 9.92
N LEU A 29 -12.71 -13.08 9.26
CA LEU A 29 -11.36 -13.16 9.82
C LEU A 29 -10.74 -11.77 10.08
N LEU A 30 -11.12 -10.76 9.31
CA LEU A 30 -10.63 -9.39 9.49
C LEU A 30 -11.63 -8.49 10.23
N GLY A 31 -12.93 -8.70 10.03
CA GLY A 31 -13.97 -7.84 10.60
C GLY A 31 -14.16 -8.03 12.10
N ASN A 32 -14.18 -9.28 12.59
CA ASN A 32 -14.51 -9.60 13.98
C ASN A 32 -13.48 -9.05 14.98
N GLU A 33 -12.21 -9.00 14.57
CA GLU A 33 -11.09 -8.57 15.41
C GLU A 33 -10.86 -7.05 15.37
N SER A 34 -11.52 -6.35 14.43
CA SER A 34 -11.38 -4.91 14.26
C SER A 34 -12.43 -4.13 15.06
N ILE A 35 -12.12 -2.89 15.42
CA ILE A 35 -13.08 -1.99 16.07
C ILE A 35 -14.30 -1.67 15.19
N TYR A 36 -14.16 -1.80 13.87
CA TYR A 36 -15.23 -1.51 12.91
C TYR A 36 -16.31 -2.60 12.88
N GLY A 37 -16.06 -3.73 13.54
CA GLY A 37 -16.96 -4.88 13.58
C GLY A 37 -17.09 -5.59 12.23
N LEU A 38 -17.99 -6.57 12.19
CA LEU A 38 -18.23 -7.38 11.01
C LEU A 38 -19.14 -6.65 10.00
N ALA A 39 -18.54 -6.13 8.93
CA ALA A 39 -19.25 -5.56 7.79
C ALA A 39 -18.84 -6.26 6.48
N PRO A 40 -19.45 -7.42 6.13
CA PRO A 40 -18.96 -8.26 5.04
C PRO A 40 -18.95 -7.60 3.66
N TYR A 41 -19.96 -6.78 3.35
CA TYR A 41 -20.03 -6.08 2.07
C TYR A 41 -18.98 -4.97 1.94
N TRP A 42 -18.70 -4.27 3.05
CA TRP A 42 -17.62 -3.28 3.11
C TRP A 42 -16.25 -3.94 2.94
N GLN A 43 -16.01 -5.08 3.61
CA GLN A 43 -14.78 -5.84 3.42
C GLN A 43 -14.58 -6.25 1.96
N ARG A 44 -15.63 -6.77 1.30
CA ARG A 44 -15.56 -7.10 -0.14
C ARG A 44 -15.20 -5.90 -1.01
N GLU A 45 -15.77 -4.74 -0.72
CA GLU A 45 -15.45 -3.51 -1.43
C GLU A 45 -13.95 -3.17 -1.28
N ILE A 46 -13.40 -3.22 -0.06
CA ILE A 46 -11.95 -3.04 0.17
C ILE A 46 -11.14 -4.09 -0.61
N GLY A 47 -11.60 -5.34 -0.65
CA GLY A 47 -10.98 -6.39 -1.45
C GLY A 47 -10.90 -6.06 -2.94
N PHE A 48 -11.98 -5.48 -3.51
CA PHE A 48 -11.98 -5.03 -4.89
C PHE A 48 -11.09 -3.79 -5.11
N TRP A 49 -11.03 -2.87 -4.16
CA TRP A 49 -10.06 -1.75 -4.21
C TRP A 49 -8.62 -2.26 -4.23
N ASN A 50 -8.31 -3.28 -3.43
CA ASN A 50 -7.01 -3.94 -3.48
C ASN A 50 -6.71 -4.51 -4.87
N LEU A 51 -7.65 -5.23 -5.47
CA LEU A 51 -7.49 -5.76 -6.83
C LEU A 51 -7.37 -4.67 -7.90
N ALA A 52 -8.06 -3.54 -7.73
CA ALA A 52 -8.03 -2.42 -8.69
C ALA A 52 -6.69 -1.69 -8.73
N ILE A 53 -5.96 -1.64 -7.61
CA ILE A 53 -4.63 -1.00 -7.52
C ILE A 53 -3.50 -1.91 -8.04
N LEU A 54 -3.65 -3.24 -7.93
CA LEU A 54 -2.62 -4.21 -8.35
C LEU A 54 -2.09 -3.99 -9.78
N PRO A 55 -2.93 -3.76 -10.82
CA PRO A 55 -2.43 -3.49 -12.17
C PRO A 55 -1.46 -2.32 -12.26
N LEU A 56 -1.65 -1.25 -11.47
CA LEU A 56 -0.77 -0.08 -11.46
C LEU A 56 0.63 -0.45 -10.93
N VAL A 57 0.67 -1.20 -9.83
CA VAL A 57 1.90 -1.65 -9.17
C VAL A 57 2.65 -2.68 -10.02
N ILE A 58 1.91 -3.60 -10.66
CA ILE A 58 2.46 -4.59 -11.58
C ILE A 58 3.04 -3.91 -12.82
N ALA A 59 2.29 -2.99 -13.44
CA ALA A 59 2.76 -2.24 -14.59
C ALA A 59 4.03 -1.45 -14.28
N ALA A 60 4.10 -0.77 -13.13
CA ALA A 60 5.29 -0.04 -12.68
C ALA A 60 6.53 -0.95 -12.49
N ASN A 61 6.33 -2.24 -12.16
CA ASN A 61 7.42 -3.22 -12.06
C ASN A 61 7.87 -3.78 -13.40
N MET A 62 6.92 -4.05 -14.31
CA MET A 62 7.17 -4.65 -15.62
C MET A 62 7.76 -3.64 -16.60
N LYS A 63 7.15 -2.46 -16.69
CA LYS A 63 7.54 -1.42 -17.63
C LYS A 63 7.70 -0.11 -16.87
N TYR A 64 8.95 0.21 -16.59
CA TYR A 64 9.28 1.44 -15.91
C TYR A 64 8.95 2.67 -16.76
N ASP A 65 8.15 3.56 -16.19
CA ASP A 65 7.94 4.92 -16.68
C ASP A 65 7.91 5.87 -15.49
N TRP A 66 8.58 7.01 -15.64
CA TRP A 66 8.76 7.94 -14.53
C TRP A 66 7.48 8.69 -14.13
N PHE A 67 6.63 9.02 -15.09
CA PHE A 67 5.34 9.66 -14.80
C PHE A 67 4.41 8.67 -14.09
N TYR A 68 4.24 7.47 -14.65
CA TYR A 68 3.38 6.44 -14.06
C TYR A 68 3.86 5.98 -12.69
N LEU A 69 5.18 5.89 -12.46
CA LEU A 69 5.72 5.59 -11.14
C LEU A 69 5.32 6.66 -10.11
N ARG A 70 5.46 7.95 -10.44
CA ARG A 70 5.07 9.04 -9.53
C ARG A 70 3.58 9.02 -9.22
N MET A 71 2.73 8.80 -10.23
CA MET A 71 1.28 8.71 -10.01
C MET A 71 0.91 7.50 -9.14
N THR A 72 1.57 6.36 -9.36
CA THR A 72 1.38 5.16 -8.53
C THR A 72 1.82 5.42 -7.09
N LEU A 73 3.01 5.99 -6.87
CA LEU A 73 3.50 6.32 -5.53
C LEU A 73 2.62 7.34 -4.81
N LEU A 74 2.13 8.36 -5.52
CA LEU A 74 1.23 9.35 -4.94
C LEU A 74 -0.08 8.71 -4.48
N ALA A 75 -0.69 7.87 -5.31
CA ALA A 75 -1.92 7.14 -4.96
C ALA A 75 -1.69 6.22 -3.75
N LEU A 76 -0.58 5.48 -3.74
CA LEU A 76 -0.21 4.61 -2.62
C LEU A 76 0.03 5.40 -1.34
N ILE A 77 0.76 6.52 -1.39
CA ILE A 77 1.04 7.35 -0.22
C ILE A 77 -0.25 7.95 0.35
N LEU A 78 -1.10 8.53 -0.49
CA LEU A 78 -2.37 9.12 -0.03
C LEU A 78 -3.31 8.05 0.56
N GLY A 79 -3.44 6.91 -0.12
CA GLY A 79 -4.22 5.77 0.37
C GLY A 79 -3.67 5.22 1.68
N GLY A 80 -2.37 4.95 1.74
CA GLY A 80 -1.69 4.41 2.93
C GLY A 80 -1.78 5.36 4.13
N LEU A 81 -1.66 6.67 3.93
CA LEU A 81 -1.89 7.66 4.99
C LEU A 81 -3.35 7.62 5.49
N GLY A 82 -4.32 7.55 4.56
CA GLY A 82 -5.74 7.47 4.92
C GLY A 82 -6.08 6.20 5.70
N PHE A 83 -5.72 5.02 5.16
CA PHE A 83 -5.96 3.73 5.80
C PHE A 83 -5.20 3.61 7.13
N GLY A 84 -3.93 3.99 7.16
CA GLY A 84 -3.10 3.96 8.37
C GLY A 84 -3.67 4.85 9.47
N THR A 85 -4.11 6.07 9.14
CA THR A 85 -4.73 6.98 10.11
C THR A 85 -6.04 6.43 10.63
N ASN A 86 -6.89 5.88 9.74
CA ASN A 86 -8.16 5.27 10.16
C ASN A 86 -7.92 4.13 11.15
N HIS A 87 -6.95 3.25 10.86
CA HIS A 87 -6.57 2.16 11.76
C HIS A 87 -5.99 2.67 13.08
N LEU A 88 -5.17 3.72 13.06
CA LEU A 88 -4.59 4.32 14.26
C LEU A 88 -5.68 4.89 15.17
N LEU A 89 -6.62 5.67 14.61
CA LEU A 89 -7.75 6.20 15.37
C LEU A 89 -8.56 5.08 16.02
N GLY A 90 -8.84 4.01 15.26
CA GLY A 90 -9.51 2.83 15.81
C GLY A 90 -8.73 2.12 16.92
N TYR A 91 -7.40 2.04 16.79
CA TYR A 91 -6.54 1.48 17.84
C TYR A 91 -6.55 2.34 19.12
N LEU A 92 -6.52 3.66 18.97
CA LEU A 92 -6.55 4.61 20.09
C LEU A 92 -7.91 4.61 20.80
N GLU A 93 -9.00 4.38 20.07
CA GLU A 93 -10.34 4.23 20.66
C GLU A 93 -10.46 2.91 21.44
N LYS A 94 -10.01 1.80 20.85
CA LYS A 94 -9.95 0.49 21.53
C LYS A 94 -8.79 -0.34 21.00
N ALA A 95 -7.78 -0.52 21.86
CA ALA A 95 -6.60 -1.30 21.52
C ALA A 95 -6.97 -2.73 21.10
N ASN A 96 -6.60 -3.09 19.88
CA ASN A 96 -6.80 -4.41 19.30
C ASN A 96 -5.71 -4.71 18.28
N GLN A 97 -5.49 -5.99 18.00
CA GLN A 97 -4.39 -6.43 17.13
C GLN A 97 -4.62 -6.06 15.66
N ALA A 98 -5.86 -6.13 15.17
CA ALA A 98 -6.18 -5.84 13.77
C ALA A 98 -5.87 -4.38 13.41
N ASN A 99 -6.31 -3.44 14.26
CA ASN A 99 -6.02 -2.03 14.09
C ASN A 99 -4.54 -1.71 14.34
N LEU A 100 -3.89 -2.34 15.32
CA LEU A 100 -2.45 -2.18 15.58
C LEU A 100 -1.62 -2.51 14.34
N LEU A 101 -1.85 -3.71 13.79
CA LEU A 101 -1.17 -4.18 12.60
C LEU A 101 -1.48 -3.25 11.41
N GLY A 102 -2.75 -2.93 11.21
CA GLY A 102 -3.20 -2.07 10.12
C GLY A 102 -2.52 -0.71 10.09
N TRP A 103 -2.37 -0.02 11.23
CA TRP A 103 -1.71 1.30 11.22
C TRP A 103 -0.19 1.19 11.05
N ILE A 104 0.45 0.22 11.70
CA ILE A 104 1.91 0.02 11.58
C ILE A 104 2.29 -0.31 10.14
N GLU A 105 1.62 -1.28 9.52
CA GLU A 105 1.92 -1.71 8.15
C GLU A 105 1.74 -0.56 7.14
N ASN A 106 0.64 0.19 7.25
CA ASN A 106 0.35 1.28 6.33
C ASN A 106 1.37 2.42 6.44
N TYR A 107 1.71 2.89 7.65
CA TYR A 107 2.71 3.96 7.77
C TYR A 107 4.12 3.47 7.42
N LEU A 108 4.48 2.22 7.72
CA LEU A 108 5.76 1.65 7.30
C LEU A 108 5.88 1.61 5.78
N LEU A 109 4.82 1.21 5.07
CA LEU A 109 4.78 1.23 3.61
C LEU A 109 4.88 2.66 3.06
N VAL A 110 4.15 3.62 3.63
CA VAL A 110 4.25 5.05 3.25
C VAL A 110 5.69 5.55 3.40
N PHE A 111 6.33 5.27 4.53
CA PHE A 111 7.71 5.66 4.79
C PHE A 111 8.67 5.04 3.76
N CYS A 112 8.51 3.74 3.48
CA CYS A 112 9.28 3.05 2.44
C CYS A 112 9.04 3.68 1.04
N TRP A 113 7.81 4.02 0.67
CA TRP A 113 7.56 4.66 -0.62
C TRP A 113 8.19 6.04 -0.74
N ILE A 114 8.17 6.85 0.33
CA ILE A 114 8.82 8.17 0.37
C ILE A 114 10.34 8.02 0.19
N ILE A 115 10.97 7.11 0.95
CA ILE A 115 12.41 6.83 0.80
C ILE A 115 12.71 6.36 -0.62
N GLY A 116 11.93 5.39 -1.11
CA GLY A 116 12.11 4.81 -2.43
C GLY A 116 11.94 5.81 -3.56
N TRP A 117 11.00 6.75 -3.42
CA TRP A 117 10.83 7.88 -4.33
C TRP A 117 12.07 8.77 -4.31
N GLY A 118 12.53 9.19 -3.12
CA GLY A 118 13.73 10.03 -3.00
C GLY A 118 15.00 9.38 -3.56
N LEU A 119 15.13 8.05 -3.45
CA LEU A 119 16.21 7.30 -4.09
C LEU A 119 16.08 7.27 -5.62
N GLU A 120 14.87 7.08 -6.16
CA GLU A 120 14.67 7.09 -7.62
C GLU A 120 14.95 8.47 -8.20
N TYR A 121 14.48 9.52 -7.52
CA TYR A 121 14.67 10.89 -7.96
C TYR A 121 16.17 11.24 -8.09
N ARG A 122 16.95 10.95 -7.04
CA ARG A 122 18.41 11.17 -7.04
C ARG A 122 19.13 10.37 -8.13
N LYS A 123 18.71 9.11 -8.34
CA LYS A 123 19.25 8.28 -9.43
C LYS A 123 19.01 8.94 -10.80
N ARG A 124 17.83 9.52 -11.03
CA ARG A 124 17.53 10.19 -12.30
C ARG A 124 18.34 11.47 -12.49
N GLN A 125 18.43 12.32 -11.47
CA GLN A 125 19.23 13.55 -11.55
C GLN A 125 20.68 13.25 -11.96
N LYS A 126 21.29 12.24 -11.32
CA LYS A 126 22.64 11.83 -11.68
C LYS A 126 22.77 11.33 -13.13
N SER A 127 21.80 10.55 -13.61
CA SER A 127 21.81 10.09 -15.00
C SER A 127 21.58 11.22 -16.02
N ASP A 128 20.81 12.24 -15.65
CA ASP A 128 20.58 13.40 -16.50
C ASP A 128 21.84 14.30 -16.54
N GLU A 129 22.58 14.45 -15.43
CA GLU A 129 23.88 15.15 -15.38
C GLU A 129 24.98 14.45 -16.20
N GLU A 130 25.02 13.11 -16.20
CA GLU A 130 25.99 12.32 -16.98
C GLU A 130 25.72 12.31 -18.49
N ALA A 131 24.53 12.77 -18.92
CA ALA A 131 24.10 12.78 -20.32
C ALA A 131 24.30 14.13 -21.04
N VAL A 132 24.77 15.16 -20.31
CA VAL A 132 25.09 16.52 -20.81
C VAL A 132 26.59 16.66 -21.03
#